data_AF-A0A443Q485-F1
#
_entry.id   AF-A0A443Q485-F1
#
_cell.length_a   1.000
_cell.length_b   1.000
_cell.length_c   1.000
_cell.angle_alpha   90.00
_cell.angle_beta   90.00
_cell.angle_gamma   90.00
#
_symmetry.space_group_name_H-M   'P 1'
#
loop_
_entity.id
_entity.type
_entity.pdbx_description
1 polymer ?
#
loop_
_entity_poly.entity_id
_entity_poly.type
_entity_poly.pdbx_seq_one_letter_code
_entity_poly.pdbx_strand_id
1 'polypeptide(L)'
;MLQLMEHYEHLDEEWRDKDRFLELMVVDGCFLLEFLSNDTKHFRDYDYSDPIFGYHSFKSILSQNIRRDMFLIENQLPLIVLQRLLAPSTYEDAQEVTLYLTLI
;
A
#
# COMPACT_ATOMS: atom_id res chain seq x y z
N MET A 1 18.39 2.74 -0.44
CA MET A 1 17.92 3.69 -1.47
C MET A 1 18.43 3.29 -2.85
N LEU A 2 19.75 3.27 -3.10
CA LEU A 2 20.29 2.84 -4.41
C LEU A 2 19.95 1.38 -4.75
N GLN A 3 20.16 0.45 -3.81
CA GLN A 3 19.73 -0.97 -3.95
C GLN A 3 18.20 -1.13 -4.09
N LEU A 4 17.44 -0.10 -3.70
CA LEU A 4 15.98 -0.11 -3.75
C LEU A 4 15.47 0.31 -5.13
N MET A 5 16.11 1.33 -5.70
CA MET A 5 15.84 1.79 -7.07
C MET A 5 16.17 0.71 -8.10
N GLU A 6 17.18 -0.13 -7.84
CA GLU A 6 17.53 -1.27 -8.71
C GLU A 6 16.44 -2.34 -8.83
N HIS A 7 15.60 -2.50 -7.79
CA HIS A 7 14.46 -3.42 -7.84
C HIS A 7 13.28 -2.89 -8.66
N TYR A 8 13.25 -1.59 -8.95
CA TYR A 8 12.30 -1.01 -9.90
C TYR A 8 12.93 -1.00 -11.31
N GLU A 9 13.01 -2.18 -11.92
CA GLU A 9 13.78 -2.44 -13.15
C GLU A 9 13.33 -1.61 -14.38
N HIS A 10 12.13 -1.01 -14.33
CA HIS A 10 11.51 -0.26 -15.42
C HIS A 10 11.08 1.16 -15.01
N LEU A 11 11.76 1.76 -14.04
CA LEU A 11 11.44 3.13 -13.63
C LEU A 11 11.80 4.14 -14.74
N ASP A 12 10.81 4.92 -15.18
CA ASP A 12 11.01 6.05 -16.11
C ASP A 12 12.04 7.03 -15.56
N GLU A 13 12.75 7.73 -16.45
CA GLU A 13 13.85 8.65 -16.06
C GLU A 13 13.43 9.71 -15.04
N GLU A 14 12.17 10.15 -15.06
CA GLU A 14 11.60 11.13 -14.13
C GLU A 14 11.68 10.66 -12.67
N TRP A 15 11.54 9.36 -12.43
CA TRP A 15 11.49 8.78 -11.08
C TRP A 15 12.87 8.33 -10.58
N ARG A 16 13.92 8.45 -11.40
CA ARG A 16 15.29 8.11 -11.00
C ARG A 16 15.96 9.21 -10.16
N ASP A 17 15.34 10.37 -10.05
CA ASP A 17 15.70 11.34 -9.02
C ASP A 17 15.33 10.80 -7.63
N LYS A 18 16.19 11.02 -6.63
CA LYS A 18 16.00 10.44 -5.29
C LYS A 18 14.76 10.98 -4.59
N ASP A 19 14.45 12.26 -4.77
CA ASP A 19 13.32 12.88 -4.09
C ASP A 19 12.02 12.44 -4.75
N ARG A 20 12.00 12.33 -6.09
CA ARG A 20 10.87 11.75 -6.85
C ARG A 20 10.66 10.27 -6.56
N PHE A 21 11.75 9.51 -6.43
CA PHE A 21 11.68 8.11 -6.01
C PHE A 21 11.07 7.97 -4.62
N LEU A 22 11.52 8.80 -3.65
CA LEU A 22 10.95 8.80 -2.31
C LEU A 22 9.47 9.20 -2.31
N GLU A 23 9.08 10.18 -3.12
CA GLU A 23 7.68 10.57 -3.31
C GLU A 23 6.85 9.37 -3.81
N LEU A 24 7.32 8.69 -4.87
CA LEU A 24 6.67 7.48 -5.40
C LEU A 24 6.52 6.41 -4.31
N MET A 25 7.59 6.14 -3.56
CA MET A 25 7.55 5.17 -2.46
C MET A 25 6.52 5.53 -1.39
N VAL A 26 6.44 6.82 -1.01
CA VAL A 26 5.48 7.28 -0.01
C VAL A 26 4.05 7.18 -0.53
N VAL A 27 3.80 7.53 -1.80
CA VAL A 27 2.50 7.39 -2.45
C VAL A 27 2.05 5.92 -2.47
N ASP A 28 2.93 5.01 -2.88
CA ASP A 28 2.67 3.56 -2.86
C ASP A 28 2.38 3.08 -1.43
N GLY A 29 3.16 3.53 -0.44
CA GLY A 29 2.97 3.18 0.97
C GLY A 29 1.63 3.68 1.53
N CYS A 30 1.22 4.91 1.22
CA CYS A 30 -0.06 5.46 1.64
C CYS A 30 -1.24 4.74 0.99
N PHE A 31 -1.17 4.46 -0.31
CA PHE A 31 -2.18 3.67 -1.01
C PHE A 31 -2.38 2.30 -0.35
N LEU A 32 -1.29 1.65 0.05
CA LEU A 32 -1.35 0.35 0.71
C LEU A 32 -1.90 0.41 2.13
N LEU A 33 -1.56 1.44 2.91
CA LEU A 33 -2.18 1.65 4.21
C LEU A 33 -3.69 1.81 4.06
N GLU A 34 -4.14 2.69 3.17
CA GLU A 34 -5.56 2.89 2.90
C GLU A 34 -6.24 1.59 2.46
N PHE A 35 -5.59 0.81 1.60
CA PHE A 35 -6.13 -0.44 1.07
C PHE A 35 -6.20 -1.57 2.12
N LEU A 36 -5.24 -1.61 3.06
CA LEU A 36 -5.20 -2.59 4.15
C LEU A 36 -6.08 -2.19 5.34
N SER A 37 -6.14 -0.90 5.67
CA SER A 37 -6.99 -0.32 6.73
C SER A 37 -8.46 -0.19 6.34
N ASN A 38 -8.85 -0.68 5.16
CA ASN A 38 -10.18 -0.52 4.59
C ASN A 38 -11.25 -1.30 5.37
N ASP A 39 -11.60 -0.81 6.56
CA ASP A 39 -12.78 -1.19 7.33
C ASP A 39 -14.02 -0.64 6.62
N THR A 40 -15.15 -1.30 6.87
CA THR A 40 -16.48 -1.03 6.32
C THR A 40 -17.00 0.41 6.42
N LYS A 41 -16.29 1.28 7.15
CA LYS A 41 -16.61 2.70 7.34
C LYS A 41 -15.99 3.61 6.29
N HIS A 42 -14.87 3.22 5.66
CA HIS A 42 -14.13 4.07 4.70
C HIS A 42 -14.74 4.12 3.30
N PHE A 43 -15.64 3.19 2.95
CA PHE A 43 -16.34 3.20 1.65
C PHE A 43 -17.20 4.44 1.39
N ARG A 44 -17.46 5.28 2.39
CA ARG A 44 -18.26 6.50 2.25
C ARG A 44 -17.50 7.67 1.66
N ASP A 45 -16.17 7.62 1.70
CA ASP A 45 -15.30 8.70 1.23
C ASP A 45 -14.96 8.56 -0.26
N TYR A 46 -15.29 7.41 -0.86
CA TYR A 46 -15.05 7.09 -2.26
C TYR A 46 -16.36 6.97 -3.06
N ASP A 47 -16.27 7.18 -4.38
CA ASP A 47 -17.40 6.95 -5.27
C ASP A 47 -17.81 5.47 -5.22
N TYR A 48 -19.12 5.22 -5.30
CA TYR A 48 -19.65 3.85 -5.28
C TYR A 48 -19.11 2.96 -6.42
N SER A 49 -18.76 3.58 -7.54
CA SER A 49 -18.23 2.94 -8.75
C SER A 49 -16.69 2.90 -8.77
N ASP A 50 -16.02 3.36 -7.71
CA ASP A 50 -14.56 3.32 -7.64
C ASP A 50 -14.07 1.85 -7.73
N PRO A 51 -13.17 1.53 -8.67
CA PRO A 51 -12.77 0.15 -8.95
C PRO A 51 -11.91 -0.49 -7.86
N ILE A 52 -11.38 0.29 -6.91
CA ILE A 52 -10.46 -0.15 -5.86
C ILE A 52 -11.08 0.02 -4.47
N PHE A 53 -11.49 1.24 -4.13
CA PHE A 53 -12.02 1.63 -2.81
C PHE A 53 -13.55 1.70 -2.77
N GLY A 54 -14.23 1.48 -3.89
CA GLY A 54 -15.69 1.45 -3.94
C GLY A 54 -16.28 0.28 -3.16
N TYR A 55 -17.53 0.45 -2.70
CA TYR A 55 -18.23 -0.52 -1.85
C TYR A 55 -18.29 -1.94 -2.45
N HIS A 56 -18.47 -2.05 -3.76
CA HIS A 56 -18.50 -3.34 -4.46
C HIS A 56 -17.11 -3.94 -4.70
N SER A 57 -16.09 -3.10 -4.80
CA SER A 57 -14.72 -3.48 -5.15
C SER A 57 -14.04 -4.20 -3.99
N PHE A 58 -14.40 -3.88 -2.74
CA PHE A 58 -13.82 -4.49 -1.55
C PHE A 58 -13.93 -6.02 -1.48
N LYS A 59 -15.05 -6.59 -1.90
CA LYS A 59 -15.27 -8.06 -1.94
C LYS A 59 -14.99 -8.68 -3.30
N SER A 60 -14.58 -7.88 -4.26
CA SER A 60 -14.32 -8.34 -5.61
C SER A 60 -13.10 -9.25 -5.66
N ILE A 61 -12.99 -10.03 -6.73
CA ILE A 61 -11.79 -10.81 -7.03
C ILE A 61 -10.57 -9.89 -7.21
N LEU A 62 -10.79 -8.67 -7.70
CA LEU A 62 -9.74 -7.68 -7.91
C LEU A 62 -9.07 -7.28 -6.59
N SER A 63 -9.84 -6.96 -5.55
CA SER A 63 -9.25 -6.61 -4.25
C SER A 63 -8.48 -7.78 -3.62
N GLN A 64 -8.95 -9.02 -3.82
CA GLN A 64 -8.24 -10.21 -3.34
C GLN A 64 -6.93 -10.45 -4.09
N ASN A 65 -6.91 -10.21 -5.40
CA ASN A 65 -5.71 -10.34 -6.21
C ASN A 65 -4.69 -9.27 -5.84
N ILE A 66 -5.11 -8.00 -5.72
CA ILE A 66 -4.24 -6.92 -5.24
C ILE A 66 -3.64 -7.30 -3.89
N ARG A 67 -4.44 -7.77 -2.91
CA ARG A 67 -3.91 -8.23 -1.62
C ARG A 67 -2.85 -9.33 -1.76
N ARG A 68 -3.09 -10.34 -2.61
CA ARG A 68 -2.13 -11.44 -2.83
C ARG A 68 -0.84 -10.96 -3.45
N ASP A 69 -0.92 -10.07 -4.44
CA ASP A 69 0.26 -9.53 -5.11
C ASP A 69 1.12 -8.72 -4.12
N MET A 70 0.50 -8.00 -3.18
CA MET A 70 1.22 -7.27 -2.13
C MET A 70 1.99 -8.16 -1.16
N PHE A 71 1.67 -9.45 -1.08
CA PHE A 71 2.41 -10.42 -0.27
C PHE A 71 3.53 -11.15 -1.04
N LEU A 72 3.67 -10.88 -2.34
CA LEU A 72 4.79 -11.42 -3.11
C LEU A 72 6.10 -10.73 -2.70
N ILE A 73 7.19 -11.51 -2.69
CA ILE A 73 8.56 -11.03 -2.36
C ILE A 73 8.99 -9.86 -3.26
N GLU A 74 8.47 -9.83 -4.48
CA GLU A 74 8.73 -8.78 -5.46
C GLU A 74 8.17 -7.41 -5.02
N ASN A 75 7.16 -7.40 -4.14
CA ASN A 75 6.56 -6.20 -3.53
C ASN A 75 7.08 -5.93 -2.09
N GLN A 76 8.30 -6.36 -1.73
CA GLN A 76 8.89 -6.13 -0.40
C GLN A 76 9.21 -4.66 -0.08
N LEU A 77 9.45 -3.84 -1.10
CA LEU A 77 9.75 -2.41 -0.93
C LEU A 77 8.60 -1.65 -0.27
N PRO A 78 7.34 -1.90 -0.65
CA PRO A 78 6.22 -1.38 0.09
C PRO A 78 6.21 -1.71 1.59
N LEU A 79 6.70 -2.88 2.01
CA LEU A 79 6.64 -3.30 3.42
C LEU A 79 7.52 -2.44 4.36
N ILE A 80 8.72 -2.08 3.93
CA ILE A 80 9.64 -1.24 4.74
C ILE A 80 9.09 0.19 4.85
N VAL A 81 8.50 0.71 3.77
CA VAL A 81 7.85 2.02 3.78
C VAL A 81 6.65 2.01 4.71
N LEU A 82 5.81 0.97 4.65
CA LEU A 82 4.67 0.78 5.56
C LEU A 82 5.11 0.80 7.02
N GLN A 83 6.18 0.08 7.38
CA GLN A 83 6.72 0.09 8.75
C GLN A 83 7.17 1.50 9.20
N ARG A 84 7.75 2.29 8.29
CA ARG A 84 8.16 3.67 8.56
C ARG A 84 6.96 4.61 8.69
N LEU A 85 5.95 4.45 7.85
CA LEU A 85 4.73 5.25 7.87
C LEU A 85 3.83 4.92 9.08
N LEU A 86 3.84 3.68 9.57
CA LEU A 86 3.09 3.24 10.74
C LEU A 86 3.76 3.57 12.08
N ALA A 87 5.08 3.76 12.10
CA ALA A 87 5.83 4.09 13.32
C ALA A 87 5.28 5.28 14.15
N PRO A 88 4.69 6.34 13.56
CA PRO A 88 4.08 7.45 14.30
C PRO A 88 2.58 7.27 14.60
N SER A 89 1.93 6.22 14.07
CA SER A 89 0.47 6.05 14.18
C SER A 89 0.03 5.54 15.55
N THR A 90 -1.15 5.97 16.02
CA THR A 90 -1.75 5.54 17.29
C THR A 90 -2.09 4.04 17.27
N TYR A 91 -1.97 3.38 18.42
CA TYR A 91 -2.08 1.92 18.58
C TYR A 91 -3.37 1.28 18.02
N GLU A 92 -4.47 2.02 17.87
CA GLU A 92 -5.74 1.50 17.34
C GLU A 92 -5.71 1.33 15.81
N ASP A 93 -5.19 2.31 15.06
CA ASP A 93 -5.07 2.23 13.59
C ASP A 93 -3.96 1.26 13.16
N ALA A 94 -2.91 1.17 13.97
CA ALA A 94 -1.79 0.26 13.74
C ALA A 94 -2.16 -1.20 14.03
N GLN A 95 -3.11 -1.49 14.92
CA GLN A 95 -3.41 -2.86 15.35
C GLN A 95 -4.02 -3.71 14.24
N GLU A 96 -4.93 -3.17 13.43
CA GLU A 96 -5.57 -3.91 12.35
C GLU A 96 -4.57 -4.21 11.23
N VAL A 97 -3.80 -3.20 10.80
CA VAL A 97 -2.73 -3.37 9.82
C VAL A 97 -1.64 -4.30 10.34
N THR A 98 -1.26 -4.19 11.63
CA THR A 98 -0.30 -5.11 12.26
C THR A 98 -0.86 -6.52 12.34
N LEU A 99 -2.15 -6.71 12.63
CA LEU A 99 -2.79 -8.03 12.65
C LEU A 99 -2.74 -8.67 11.26
N TYR A 100 -3.07 -7.90 10.21
CA TYR A 100 -2.92 -8.34 8.82
C TYR A 100 -1.47 -8.66 8.47
N LEU A 101 -0.50 -7.88 8.94
CA LEU A 101 0.93 -8.13 8.73
C LEU A 101 1.45 -9.36 9.52
N THR A 102 0.87 -9.68 10.68
CA THR A 102 1.23 -10.85 11.52
C THR A 102 0.54 -12.15 11.13
N LEU A 103 -0.51 -12.09 10.31
CA LEU A 103 -1.23 -13.26 9.78
C LEU A 103 -0.64 -13.79 8.46
N ILE A 104 0.51 -13.24 8.04
CA ILE A 104 1.32 -13.63 6.89
C ILE A 104 2.54 -14.39 7.43
#